data_AF-A0A3N5PCN8-F1
#
_entry.id   AF-A0A3N5PCN8-F1
#
_cell.length_a   1.000
_cell.length_b   1.000
_cell.length_c   1.000
_cell.angle_alpha   90.00
_cell.angle_beta   90.00
_cell.angle_gamma   90.00
#
_symmetry.space_group_name_H-M   'P 1'
#
loop_
_entity.id
_entity.type
_entity.pdbx_description
1 polymer ?
#
loop_
_entity_poly.entity_id
_entity_poly.type
_entity_poly.pdbx_seq_one_letter_code
_entity_poly.pdbx_strand_id
1 'polypeptide(L)' 'MTSQNPGRFWRAGDADPAALDGERVAVLGYGNLGRAMALNLGDVATRARGASIDRVIVGNIDD' A
#
# COMPACT_ATOMS: atom_id res chain seq x y z
N MET A 1 -12.29 26.24 26.82
CA MET A 1 -12.84 24.98 26.27
C MET A 1 -12.17 24.72 24.94
N THR A 2 -11.20 23.80 24.89
CA THR A 2 -10.55 23.40 23.63
C THR A 2 -11.53 22.54 22.83
N SER A 3 -11.91 22.99 21.63
CA SER A 3 -12.67 22.18 20.68
C SER A 3 -11.86 20.91 20.39
N GLN A 4 -12.33 19.75 20.84
CA GLN A 4 -11.78 18.48 20.39
C GLN A 4 -12.13 18.34 18.91
N ASN A 5 -11.12 18.29 18.05
CA ASN A 5 -11.30 17.81 16.69
C ASN A 5 -11.53 16.28 16.81
N PRO A 6 -12.75 15.76 16.55
CA PRO A 6 -13.03 14.34 16.76
C PRO A 6 -12.23 13.43 15.81
N GLY A 7 -11.54 14.00 14.81
CA GLY A 7 -10.80 13.25 13.80
C GLY A 7 -11.76 12.50 12.87
N ARG A 8 -11.56 12.62 11.55
CA ARG A 8 -12.29 11.78 10.60
C ARG A 8 -11.62 10.41 10.53
N PHE A 9 -12.39 9.35 10.72
CA PHE A 9 -11.96 7.99 10.42
C PHE A 9 -12.14 7.71 8.93
N TRP A 10 -11.06 7.29 8.27
CA TRP A 10 -11.08 6.86 6.88
C TRP A 10 -11.26 5.35 6.80
N ARG A 11 -12.15 4.89 5.92
CA ARG A 11 -12.46 3.48 5.68
C ARG A 11 -12.13 3.12 4.22
N ALA A 12 -12.25 1.84 3.89
CA ALA A 12 -11.95 1.35 2.55
C ALA A 12 -12.71 2.09 1.43
N GLY A 13 -13.98 2.45 1.65
CA GLY A 13 -14.78 3.17 0.65
C GLY A 13 -14.42 4.65 0.48
N ASP A 14 -13.58 5.21 1.34
CA ASP A 14 -13.04 6.55 1.16
C ASP A 14 -11.75 6.58 0.32
N ALA A 15 -11.15 5.42 0.06
CA ALA A 15 -9.96 5.29 -0.76
C ALA A 15 -10.34 5.08 -2.24
N ASP A 16 -9.62 5.74 -3.15
CA ASP A 16 -9.72 5.44 -4.58
C ASP A 16 -9.06 4.07 -4.85
N PRO A 17 -9.81 3.06 -5.29
CA PRO A 17 -9.26 1.73 -5.54
C PRO A 17 -8.26 1.69 -6.71
N ALA A 18 -8.29 2.69 -7.60
CA ALA A 18 -7.43 2.77 -8.79
C ALA A 18 -6.15 3.59 -8.57
N ALA A 19 -5.91 4.08 -7.35
CA ALA A 19 -4.82 5.02 -7.06
C ALA A 19 -3.40 4.50 -7.36
N LEU A 20 -3.23 3.18 -7.50
CA LEU A 20 -1.95 2.52 -7.78
C LEU A 20 -1.97 1.72 -9.09
N ASP A 21 -2.94 1.96 -9.96
CA ASP A 21 -3.09 1.24 -11.22
C ASP A 21 -1.89 1.44 -12.14
N GLY A 22 -1.28 0.35 -12.59
CA GLY A 22 -0.11 0.38 -13.47
C GLY A 22 1.17 0.85 -12.79
N GLU A 23 1.13 1.14 -11.49
CA GLU A 23 2.30 1.62 -10.76
C GLU A 23 3.26 0.49 -10.40
N ARG A 24 4.55 0.83 -10.32
CA ARG A 24 5.61 -0.05 -9.81
C ARG A 24 6.00 0.40 -8.42
N VAL A 25 5.77 -0.44 -7.43
CA VAL A 25 5.96 -0.11 -6.01
C VAL A 25 7.23 -0.76 -5.48
N ALA A 26 8.14 0.04 -4.93
CA ALA A 26 9.34 -0.44 -4.24
C ALA A 26 9.14 -0.42 -2.72
N VAL A 27 9.32 -1.56 -2.08
CA VAL A 27 9.37 -1.70 -0.61
C VAL A 27 10.84 -1.78 -0.20
N LEU A 28 11.31 -0.71 0.47
CA LEU A 28 12.69 -0.59 0.92
C LEU A 28 12.85 -1.19 2.32
N GLY A 29 13.66 -2.24 2.42
CA GLY A 29 13.87 -3.03 3.62
C GLY A 29 12.80 -4.12 3.83
N TYR A 30 13.22 -5.28 4.36
CA TYR A 30 12.35 -6.44 4.58
C TYR A 30 12.29 -6.90 6.04
N GLY A 31 12.27 -5.93 6.95
CA GLY A 31 11.98 -6.16 8.37
C GLY A 31 10.49 -6.41 8.63
N ASN A 32 10.04 -6.23 9.88
CA ASN A 32 8.66 -6.51 10.29
C ASN A 32 7.60 -5.78 9.42
N LEU A 33 7.78 -4.49 9.19
CA LEU A 33 6.85 -3.69 8.37
C LEU A 33 7.01 -3.98 6.88
N GLY A 34 8.24 -4.00 6.38
CA GLY A 34 8.53 -4.22 4.96
C GLY A 34 7.99 -5.57 4.46
N ARG A 35 8.17 -6.63 5.25
CA ARG A 35 7.61 -7.96 4.93
C ARG A 35 6.08 -7.94 4.86
N ALA A 36 5.39 -7.34 5.83
CA ALA A 36 3.94 -7.27 5.83
C ALA A 36 3.40 -6.48 4.63
N MET A 37 4.02 -5.33 4.34
CA MET A 37 3.65 -4.49 3.19
C MET A 37 3.87 -5.22 1.86
N ALA A 38 5.03 -5.84 1.67
CA ALA A 38 5.34 -6.56 0.44
C ALA A 38 4.37 -7.72 0.17
N LEU A 39 4.01 -8.50 1.20
CA LEU A 39 3.07 -9.61 1.06
C LEU A 39 1.66 -9.11 0.74
N ASN A 40 1.17 -8.09 1.46
CA ASN A 40 -0.17 -7.55 1.22
C ASN A 40 -0.29 -6.89 -0.15
N LEU A 41 0.71 -6.08 -0.56
CA LEU A 41 0.73 -5.44 -1.88
C LEU A 41 0.91 -6.47 -3.01
N GLY A 42 1.72 -7.51 -2.81
CA GLY A 42 1.88 -8.59 -3.79
C GLY A 42 0.61 -9.42 -3.97
N ASP A 43 -0.17 -9.60 -2.90
CA ASP A 43 -1.48 -10.25 -2.99
C ASP A 43 -2.47 -9.41 -3.81
N VAL A 44 -2.48 -8.09 -3.62
CA VAL A 44 -3.26 -7.16 -4.47
C VAL A 44 -2.82 -7.26 -5.93
N ALA A 45 -1.49 -7.23 -6.19
CA ALA A 45 -0.92 -7.30 -7.52
C ALA A 45 -1.38 -8.56 -8.30
N THR A 46 -1.54 -9.69 -7.60
CA THR A 46 -1.88 -10.99 -8.20
C THR A 46 -3.38 -11.29 -8.27
N ARG A 47 -4.22 -10.67 -7.43
CA ARG A 47 -5.65 -10.99 -7.31
C ARG A 47 -6.60 -10.10 -8.11
N ALA A 48 -6.22 -8.86 -8.42
CA ALA A 48 -7.13 -7.93 -9.09
C ALA A 48 -7.30 -8.26 -10.59
N ARG A 49 -8.53 -8.57 -11.02
CA ARG A 49 -8.89 -8.63 -12.45
C ARG A 49 -9.18 -7.22 -12.95
N GLY A 50 -8.16 -6.57 -13.52
CA GLY A 50 -8.17 -5.17 -13.93
C GLY A 50 -7.73 -4.23 -12.79
N ALA A 51 -7.14 -3.08 -13.13
CA ALA A 51 -6.69 -2.06 -12.17
C ALA A 51 -5.83 -2.64 -11.03
N SER A 52 -4.56 -2.95 -11.35
CA SER A 52 -3.63 -3.57 -10.41
C SER A 52 -2.27 -2.88 -10.43
N ILE A 53 -1.53 -3.06 -9.35
CA ILE A 53 -0.10 -2.74 -9.25
C ILE A 53 0.63 -3.58 -10.31
N ASP A 54 1.40 -2.95 -11.20
CA ASP A 54 2.17 -3.63 -12.26
C ASP A 54 3.21 -4.57 -11.65
N ARG A 55 3.93 -4.08 -10.64
CA ARG A 55 4.96 -4.87 -9.94
C ARG A 55 5.24 -4.35 -8.53
N VAL A 56 5.45 -5.27 -7.60
CA VAL A 56 6.07 -4.99 -6.29
C VAL A 56 7.51 -5.46 -6.31
N ILE A 57 8.44 -4.56 -5.95
CA ILE A 57 9.87 -4.83 -5.86
C ILE A 57 10.26 -4.70 -4.39
N VAL A 58 11.05 -5.64 -3.88
CA VAL A 58 11.61 -5.59 -2.54
C VAL A 58 13.12 -5.51 -2.67
N GLY A 59 13.74 -4.58 -1.97
CA GLY A 59 15.19 -4.43 -1.94
C GLY A 59 15.63 -3.63 -0.72
N ASN A 60 16.92 -3.61 -0.43
CA ASN A 60 17.47 -2.72 0.56
C ASN A 60 18.14 -1.51 -0.13
N ILE A 61 18.33 -0.41 0.59
CA ILE A 61 19.03 0.78 0.04
C ILE A 61 20.55 0.53 -0.06
N ASP A 62 21.05 -0.49 0.64
CA ASP A 62 22.46 -0.85 0.71
C ASP A 62 22.89 -1.91 -0.34
N ASP A 63 21.99 -2.34 -1.24
CA ASP A 63 22.26 -3.28 -2.34
C ASP A 63 22.59 -2.57 -3.67
#